data_AF-A0A7J8UMN7-F1
#
_entry.id   AF-A0A7J8UMN7-F1
#
_cell.length_a   1.000
_cell.length_b   1.000
_cell.length_c   1.000
_cell.angle_alpha   90.00
_cell.angle_beta   90.00
_cell.angle_gamma   90.00
#
_symmetry.space_group_name_H-M   'P 1'
#
loop_
_entity.id
_entity.type
_entity.pdbx_description
1 polymer ?
#
loop_
_entity_poly.entity_id
_entity_poly.type
_entity_poly.pdbx_seq_one_letter_code
_entity_poly.pdbx_strand_id
1 'polypeptide(L)'
;MSLVQLLCYSELAFMPLLNCLSLWGFAVIPQLCLFNGIPLYPKVSDPNFNIFSIILVSSISKSLYEVVTTGEQFKVWRNEWRIWMMRSVTSYTYGCLDVILNKLGMKEATFLPTNKVTDDEQVKLYEMGVFDFRTATMFLAPLVTVILINIAAFVGAVVKALVVDDDGDQYWEKMFGQMFLSFFILISNFAVIEGMIIRRDKAKIPLSSTLWSVVFSMFILLIGSVILC
;
A
#
# COMPACT_ATOMS: atom_id res chain seq x y z
N MET A 1 8.38 -26.93 -23.17
CA MET A 1 7.87 -26.54 -21.84
C MET A 1 6.41 -26.94 -21.75
N SER A 2 5.94 -27.40 -20.58
CA SER A 2 4.50 -27.66 -20.39
C SER A 2 3.71 -26.35 -20.32
N LEU A 3 2.39 -26.40 -20.57
CA LEU A 3 1.52 -25.22 -20.48
C LEU A 3 1.57 -24.60 -19.07
N VAL A 4 1.53 -25.43 -18.03
CA VAL A 4 1.62 -24.96 -16.63
C VAL A 4 2.94 -24.23 -16.38
N GLN A 5 4.05 -24.78 -16.87
CA GLN A 5 5.35 -24.16 -16.73
C GLN A 5 5.41 -22.81 -17.47
N LEU A 6 4.84 -22.72 -18.67
CA LEU A 6 4.74 -21.46 -19.42
C LEU A 6 3.93 -20.40 -18.66
N LEU A 7 2.82 -20.79 -18.03
CA LEU A 7 2.01 -19.89 -17.21
C LEU A 7 2.81 -19.35 -16.01
N CYS A 8 3.53 -20.21 -15.29
CA CYS A 8 4.37 -19.77 -14.16
C CYS A 8 5.47 -18.78 -14.59
N TYR A 9 6.14 -19.03 -15.72
CA TYR A 9 7.14 -18.09 -16.24
C TYR A 9 6.52 -16.77 -16.68
N SER A 10 5.33 -16.81 -17.28
CA SER A 10 4.61 -15.61 -17.71
C SER A 10 4.19 -14.77 -16.50
N GLU A 11 3.64 -15.41 -15.47
CA GLU A 11 3.29 -14.75 -14.21
C GLU A 11 4.51 -14.05 -13.61
N LEU A 12 5.62 -14.77 -13.43
CA LEU A 12 6.86 -14.18 -12.88
C LEU A 12 7.37 -12.99 -13.69
N ALA A 13 7.29 -13.05 -15.03
CA ALA A 13 7.76 -11.99 -15.91
C ALA A 13 6.87 -10.73 -15.87
N PHE A 14 5.54 -10.90 -15.85
CA PHE A 14 4.60 -9.78 -15.92
C PHE A 14 4.13 -9.28 -14.54
N MET A 15 4.38 -10.04 -13.46
CA MET A 15 3.97 -9.68 -12.11
C MET A 15 4.37 -8.26 -11.70
N PRO A 16 5.61 -7.77 -11.93
CA PRO A 16 5.98 -6.40 -11.56
C PRO A 16 5.13 -5.35 -12.28
N LEU A 17 4.87 -5.54 -13.58
CA LEU A 17 4.11 -4.59 -14.39
C LEU A 17 2.64 -4.54 -13.97
N LEU A 18 2.02 -5.71 -13.80
CA LEU A 18 0.61 -5.83 -13.42
C LEU A 18 0.37 -5.31 -12.00
N ASN A 19 1.23 -5.69 -11.05
CA ASN A 19 1.09 -5.27 -9.65
C ASN A 19 1.36 -3.79 -9.46
N CYS A 20 2.38 -3.22 -10.12
CA CYS A 20 2.68 -1.79 -10.00
C CYS A 20 1.46 -0.94 -10.38
N LEU A 21 0.94 -1.10 -11.61
CA LEU A 21 -0.17 -0.28 -12.10
C LEU A 21 -1.43 -0.48 -11.26
N SER A 22 -1.79 -1.73 -10.99
CA SER A 22 -3.00 -2.05 -10.23
C SER A 22 -2.93 -1.51 -8.81
N LEU A 23 -1.81 -1.68 -8.11
CA LEU A 23 -1.70 -1.26 -6.71
C LEU A 23 -1.60 0.24 -6.56
N TRP A 24 -0.99 0.98 -7.49
CA TRP A 24 -1.08 2.44 -7.49
C TRP A 24 -2.53 2.91 -7.66
N GLY A 25 -3.30 2.25 -8.52
CA GLY A 25 -4.74 2.51 -8.65
C GLY A 25 -5.49 2.29 -7.32
N PHE A 26 -5.30 1.14 -6.68
CA PHE A 26 -5.95 0.80 -5.41
C PHE A 26 -5.42 1.60 -4.19
N ALA A 27 -4.22 2.14 -4.29
CA ALA A 27 -3.59 2.95 -3.25
C ALA A 27 -3.99 4.43 -3.30
N VAL A 28 -4.50 4.90 -4.43
CA VAL A 28 -4.84 6.32 -4.65
C VAL A 28 -6.34 6.52 -4.87
N ILE A 29 -6.96 5.75 -5.78
CA ILE A 29 -8.35 6.00 -6.20
C ILE A 29 -9.33 5.82 -5.03
N PRO A 30 -9.34 4.69 -4.28
CA PRO A 30 -10.26 4.51 -3.17
C PRO A 30 -10.13 5.59 -2.08
N GLN A 31 -8.91 6.05 -1.83
CA GLN A 31 -8.57 7.03 -0.81
C GLN A 31 -9.01 8.44 -1.25
N LEU A 32 -8.85 8.78 -2.52
CA LEU A 32 -9.38 10.02 -3.08
C LEU A 32 -10.91 10.05 -3.06
N CYS A 33 -11.56 8.94 -3.44
CA CYS A 33 -13.01 8.81 -3.34
C CYS A 33 -13.48 8.93 -1.88
N LEU A 34 -12.80 8.27 -0.95
CA LEU A 34 -13.10 8.34 0.49
C LEU A 34 -12.92 9.75 1.05
N PHE A 35 -11.85 10.45 0.66
CA PHE A 35 -11.59 11.84 1.06
C PHE A 35 -12.69 12.78 0.55
N ASN A 36 -13.16 12.58 -0.68
CA ASN A 36 -14.22 13.38 -1.28
C ASN A 36 -15.65 12.96 -0.87
N GLY A 37 -15.82 11.79 -0.25
CA GLY A 37 -17.14 11.27 0.17
C GLY A 37 -17.91 10.62 -0.98
N ILE A 38 -17.21 10.10 -1.99
CA ILE A 38 -17.78 9.39 -3.14
C ILE A 38 -17.83 7.89 -2.82
N PRO A 39 -19.03 7.27 -2.76
CA PRO A 39 -19.16 5.86 -2.39
C PRO A 39 -18.72 4.98 -3.56
N LEU A 40 -17.78 4.06 -3.30
CA LEU A 40 -17.34 3.06 -4.28
C LEU A 40 -18.01 1.69 -4.10
N TYR A 41 -18.50 1.40 -2.89
CA TYR A 41 -19.17 0.14 -2.57
C TYR A 41 -20.65 0.38 -2.28
N PRO A 42 -21.51 -0.66 -2.39
CA PRO A 42 -22.87 -0.58 -1.91
C PRO A 42 -22.90 -0.20 -0.43
N LYS A 43 -24.00 0.44 0.00
CA LYS A 43 -24.24 0.75 1.41
C LYS A 43 -24.24 -0.54 2.22
N VAL A 44 -23.84 -0.48 3.50
CA VAL A 44 -23.83 -1.67 4.37
C VAL A 44 -25.21 -2.33 4.51
N SER A 45 -26.28 -1.53 4.39
CA SER A 45 -27.68 -1.97 4.45
C SER A 45 -28.18 -2.63 3.15
N ASP A 46 -27.44 -2.52 2.04
CA ASP A 46 -27.77 -3.13 0.76
C ASP A 46 -27.36 -4.63 0.77
N PRO A 47 -28.26 -5.58 0.42
CA PRO A 47 -27.92 -7.00 0.29
C PRO A 47 -26.70 -7.29 -0.60
N ASN A 48 -26.42 -6.45 -1.61
CA ASN A 48 -25.27 -6.59 -2.48
C ASN A 48 -23.94 -6.40 -1.75
N PHE A 49 -23.92 -5.67 -0.63
CA PHE A 49 -22.72 -5.51 0.20
C PHE A 49 -22.16 -6.85 0.69
N ASN A 50 -23.03 -7.84 0.94
CA ASN A 50 -22.62 -9.18 1.34
C ASN A 50 -21.73 -9.86 0.31
N ILE A 51 -21.95 -9.62 -0.99
CA ILE A 51 -21.12 -10.18 -2.06
C ILE A 51 -19.69 -9.67 -1.93
N PHE A 52 -19.52 -8.35 -1.75
CA PHE A 52 -18.20 -7.73 -1.58
C PHE A 52 -17.52 -8.20 -0.29
N SER A 53 -18.28 -8.33 0.80
CA SER A 53 -17.77 -8.84 2.08
C SER A 53 -17.26 -10.28 1.95
N ILE A 54 -18.01 -11.18 1.31
CA ILE A 54 -17.62 -12.57 1.08
C ILE A 54 -16.36 -12.65 0.22
N ILE A 55 -16.26 -11.85 -0.84
CA ILE A 55 -15.07 -11.80 -1.70
C ILE A 55 -13.83 -11.35 -0.89
N LEU A 56 -13.97 -10.31 -0.07
CA LEU A 56 -12.88 -9.81 0.76
C LEU A 56 -12.41 -10.85 1.79
N VAL A 57 -13.35 -11.43 2.53
CA VAL A 57 -13.04 -12.43 3.58
C VAL A 57 -12.46 -13.69 2.96
N SER A 58 -12.98 -14.17 1.84
CA SER A 58 -12.46 -15.35 1.15
C SER A 58 -11.04 -15.12 0.61
N SER A 59 -10.75 -13.95 0.06
CA SER A 59 -9.40 -13.58 -0.41
C SER A 59 -8.38 -13.58 0.73
N ILE A 60 -8.70 -12.92 1.84
CA ILE A 60 -7.86 -12.88 3.04
C ILE A 60 -7.66 -14.29 3.62
N SER A 61 -8.74 -15.07 3.72
CA SER A 61 -8.70 -16.43 4.28
C SER A 61 -7.86 -17.37 3.42
N LYS A 62 -7.95 -17.27 2.08
CA LYS A 62 -7.12 -18.06 1.17
C LYS A 62 -5.64 -17.74 1.36
N SER A 63 -5.27 -16.46 1.39
CA SER A 63 -3.88 -16.05 1.59
C SER A 63 -3.33 -16.52 2.95
N LEU A 64 -4.15 -16.46 4.00
CA LEU A 64 -3.77 -16.97 5.31
C LEU A 64 -3.61 -18.50 5.31
N TYR A 65 -4.54 -19.20 4.66
CA TYR A 65 -4.51 -20.66 4.53
C TYR A 65 -3.23 -21.14 3.86
N GLU A 66 -2.81 -20.51 2.75
CA GLU A 66 -1.57 -20.86 2.06
C GLU A 66 -0.35 -20.80 3.00
N VAL A 67 -0.20 -19.71 3.76
CA VAL A 67 0.91 -19.56 4.72
C VAL A 67 0.85 -20.60 5.83
N VAL A 68 -0.33 -20.83 6.41
CA VAL A 68 -0.49 -21.81 7.50
C VAL A 68 -0.22 -23.23 7.01
N THR A 69 -0.61 -23.59 5.78
CA THR A 69 -0.32 -24.92 5.22
C THR A 69 1.16 -25.17 4.97
N THR A 70 1.97 -24.13 4.79
CA THR A 70 3.44 -24.24 4.73
C THR A 70 4.07 -24.45 6.12
N GLY A 71 3.28 -24.42 7.20
CA GLY A 71 3.77 -24.56 8.58
C GLY A 71 4.29 -23.25 9.18
N GLU A 72 4.07 -22.12 8.51
CA GLU A 72 4.54 -20.80 8.91
C GLU A 72 3.59 -20.09 9.88
N GLN A 73 4.13 -19.15 10.64
CA GLN A 73 3.37 -18.42 11.66
C GLN A 73 2.53 -17.28 11.06
N PHE A 74 1.48 -16.85 11.77
CA PHE A 74 0.68 -15.67 11.39
C PHE A 74 1.51 -14.38 11.19
N LYS A 75 2.62 -14.24 11.94
CA LYS A 75 3.56 -13.12 11.78
C LYS A 75 4.15 -13.08 10.35
N VAL A 76 4.40 -14.23 9.75
CA VAL A 76 4.92 -14.37 8.38
C VAL A 76 3.87 -13.91 7.38
N TRP A 77 2.61 -14.36 7.51
CA TRP A 77 1.52 -13.91 6.64
C TRP A 77 1.39 -12.38 6.62
N ARG A 78 1.39 -11.75 7.80
CA ARG A 78 1.33 -10.28 7.91
C ARG A 78 2.53 -9.59 7.25
N ASN A 79 3.72 -10.17 7.39
CA ASN A 79 4.94 -9.64 6.78
C ASN A 79 4.92 -9.78 5.25
N GLU A 80 4.49 -10.93 4.72
CA GLU A 80 4.31 -11.17 3.28
C GLU A 80 3.35 -10.15 2.68
N TRP A 81 2.19 -9.95 3.31
CA TRP A 81 1.18 -9.00 2.85
C TRP A 81 1.73 -7.56 2.81
N ARG A 82 2.47 -7.16 3.85
CA ARG A 82 3.13 -5.86 3.92
C ARG A 82 4.23 -5.70 2.87
N ILE A 83 5.12 -6.69 2.74
CA ILE A 83 6.23 -6.66 1.79
C ILE A 83 5.71 -6.62 0.36
N TRP A 84 4.64 -7.36 0.05
CA TRP A 84 3.98 -7.31 -1.26
C TRP A 84 3.48 -5.90 -1.59
N MET A 85 2.78 -5.23 -0.66
CA MET A 85 2.37 -3.83 -0.86
C MET A 85 3.57 -2.89 -1.05
N MET A 86 4.58 -2.99 -0.19
CA MET A 86 5.79 -2.16 -0.26
C MET A 86 6.51 -2.34 -1.60
N ARG A 87 6.78 -3.59 -2.00
CA ARG A 87 7.47 -3.92 -3.26
C ARG A 87 6.74 -3.37 -4.46
N SER A 88 5.41 -3.37 -4.42
CA SER A 88 4.59 -2.96 -5.56
C SER A 88 4.58 -1.46 -5.79
N VAL A 89 4.56 -0.67 -4.72
CA VAL A 89 4.64 0.80 -4.77
C VAL A 89 6.08 1.28 -5.02
N THR A 90 7.07 0.46 -4.71
CA THR A 90 8.50 0.83 -4.78
C THR A 90 9.22 0.09 -5.90
N SER A 91 9.75 -1.10 -5.62
CA SER A 91 10.62 -1.87 -6.51
C SER A 91 10.01 -2.16 -7.87
N TYR A 92 8.72 -2.52 -7.93
CA TYR A 92 8.05 -2.79 -9.19
C TYR A 92 7.84 -1.50 -9.99
N THR A 93 7.47 -0.40 -9.35
CA THR A 93 7.34 0.90 -10.02
C THR A 93 8.65 1.36 -10.62
N TYR A 94 9.74 1.37 -9.85
CA TYR A 94 11.03 1.80 -10.36
C TYR A 94 11.62 0.83 -11.38
N GLY A 95 11.42 -0.48 -11.21
CA GLY A 95 11.82 -1.48 -12.20
C GLY A 95 11.08 -1.31 -13.53
N CYS A 96 9.76 -1.09 -13.49
CA CYS A 96 8.97 -0.84 -14.70
C CYS A 96 9.37 0.47 -15.38
N LEU A 97 9.57 1.55 -14.61
CA LEU A 97 10.04 2.82 -15.14
C LEU A 97 11.43 2.69 -15.79
N ASP A 98 12.36 1.96 -15.17
CA ASP A 98 13.70 1.75 -15.71
C ASP A 98 13.66 1.01 -17.06
N VAL A 99 12.83 -0.04 -17.16
CA VAL A 99 12.62 -0.78 -18.42
C VAL A 99 11.99 0.12 -19.49
N ILE A 100 10.99 0.94 -19.15
CA ILE A 100 10.36 1.87 -20.10
C ILE A 100 11.40 2.88 -20.61
N LEU A 101 12.17 3.51 -19.72
CA LEU A 101 13.19 4.50 -20.09
C LEU A 101 14.28 3.87 -20.97
N ASN A 102 14.67 2.62 -20.68
CA ASN A 102 15.60 1.88 -21.50
C ASN A 102 15.05 1.57 -22.89
N LYS A 103 13.78 1.14 -22.99
CA LYS A 103 13.13 0.92 -24.28
C LYS A 103 12.95 2.19 -25.11
N LEU A 104 12.84 3.35 -24.46
CA LEU A 104 12.81 4.66 -25.11
C LEU A 104 14.21 5.21 -25.48
N GLY A 105 15.28 4.49 -25.15
CA GLY A 105 16.66 4.93 -25.39
C GLY A 105 17.11 6.10 -24.50
N MET A 106 16.37 6.40 -23.43
CA MET A 106 16.67 7.52 -22.52
C MET A 106 17.69 7.16 -21.43
N LYS A 107 17.88 5.87 -21.15
CA LYS A 107 18.78 5.37 -20.11
C LYS A 107 19.24 3.96 -20.43
N GLU A 108 20.50 3.63 -20.22
CA GLU A 108 20.98 2.25 -20.34
C GLU A 108 20.72 1.44 -19.06
N ALA A 109 20.31 0.18 -19.22
CA ALA A 109 20.17 -0.74 -18.09
C ALA A 109 21.50 -0.88 -17.35
N THR A 110 21.54 -0.47 -16.09
CA THR A 110 22.75 -0.48 -15.27
C THR A 110 22.50 -1.31 -14.03
N PHE A 111 23.41 -2.25 -13.74
CA PHE A 111 23.37 -3.04 -12.52
C PHE A 111 24.57 -2.68 -11.64
N LEU A 112 24.33 -1.83 -10.65
CA LEU A 112 25.30 -1.51 -9.61
C LEU A 112 25.05 -2.42 -8.41
N PRO A 113 25.99 -3.30 -8.04
CA PRO A 113 25.85 -4.12 -6.84
C PRO A 113 25.68 -3.22 -5.61
N THR A 114 24.69 -3.53 -4.77
CA THR A 114 24.53 -2.85 -3.49
C THR A 114 25.64 -3.27 -2.54
N ASN A 115 26.11 -2.33 -1.74
CA ASN A 115 27.02 -2.64 -0.63
C ASN A 115 26.25 -3.49 0.40
N LYS A 116 26.79 -4.67 0.73
CA LYS A 116 26.20 -5.62 1.69
C LYS A 116 26.83 -5.54 3.07
N VAL A 117 27.63 -4.51 3.36
CA VAL A 117 28.15 -4.27 4.70
C VAL A 117 26.99 -3.98 5.64
N THR A 118 26.78 -4.87 6.60
CA THR A 118 25.74 -4.76 7.62
C THR A 118 26.36 -4.38 8.96
N ASP A 119 25.74 -3.43 9.64
CA ASP A 119 26.10 -3.07 11.02
C ASP A 119 25.44 -4.01 12.04
N ASP A 120 26.02 -4.19 13.22
CA ASP A 120 25.49 -5.04 14.29
C ASP A 120 24.08 -4.61 14.70
N GLU A 121 23.78 -3.31 14.62
CA GLU A 121 22.44 -2.76 14.87
C GLU A 121 21.42 -3.25 13.81
N GLN A 122 21.82 -3.37 12.54
CA GLN A 122 20.97 -3.90 11.47
C GLN A 122 20.65 -5.37 11.67
N VAL A 123 21.66 -6.16 12.05
CA VAL A 123 21.51 -7.60 12.32
C VAL A 123 20.54 -7.82 13.48
N LYS A 124 20.70 -7.08 14.58
CA LYS A 124 19.79 -7.16 15.74
C LYS A 124 18.34 -6.83 15.37
N LEU A 125 18.12 -5.76 14.60
CA LEU A 125 16.77 -5.39 14.15
C LEU A 125 16.14 -6.47 13.27
N TYR A 126 16.94 -7.06 12.37
CA TYR A 126 16.51 -8.16 11.52
C TYR A 126 16.10 -9.40 12.33
N GLU A 127 16.90 -9.81 13.32
CA GLU A 127 16.59 -10.95 14.21
C GLU A 127 15.31 -10.72 15.03
N MET A 128 15.05 -9.48 15.44
CA MET A 128 13.81 -9.11 16.12
C MET A 128 12.59 -9.05 15.16
N GLY A 129 12.82 -9.08 13.85
CA GLY A 129 11.80 -8.90 12.82
C GLY A 129 11.26 -7.47 12.76
N VAL A 130 12.10 -6.49 13.07
CA VAL A 130 11.81 -5.06 12.99
C VAL A 130 12.31 -4.52 11.66
N PHE A 131 11.44 -3.78 10.96
CA PHE A 131 11.79 -3.20 9.66
C PHE A 131 12.87 -2.11 9.82
N ASP A 132 13.87 -2.10 8.95
CA ASP A 132 14.87 -1.04 8.88
C ASP A 132 14.58 -0.11 7.70
N PHE A 133 14.34 1.17 7.97
CA PHE A 133 14.05 2.17 6.95
C PHE A 133 15.27 3.01 6.54
N ARG A 134 16.49 2.60 6.89
CA ARG A 134 17.74 3.19 6.37
C ARG A 134 17.97 2.80 4.90
N THR A 135 17.18 3.37 4.01
CA THR A 135 17.25 3.14 2.57
C THR A 135 17.16 4.45 1.79
N ALA A 136 17.32 4.39 0.47
CA ALA A 136 17.24 5.55 -0.40
C ALA A 136 15.86 6.22 -0.28
N THR A 137 15.88 7.56 -0.25
CA THR A 137 14.65 8.39 -0.21
C THR A 137 13.71 8.09 -1.37
N MET A 138 14.26 7.65 -2.51
CA MET A 138 13.54 7.17 -3.68
C MET A 138 12.53 6.07 -3.35
N PHE A 139 12.85 5.11 -2.47
CA PHE A 139 11.90 4.04 -2.11
C PHE A 139 10.96 4.47 -0.97
N LEU A 140 11.44 5.30 -0.05
CA LEU A 140 10.64 5.75 1.09
C LEU A 140 9.56 6.75 0.69
N ALA A 141 9.88 7.69 -0.20
CA ALA A 141 8.97 8.77 -0.58
C ALA A 141 7.61 8.25 -1.12
N PRO A 142 7.53 7.39 -2.14
CA PRO A 142 6.24 6.91 -2.64
C PRO A 142 5.48 6.07 -1.61
N LEU A 143 6.18 5.25 -0.83
CA LEU A 143 5.58 4.44 0.23
C LEU A 143 4.91 5.32 1.30
N VAL A 144 5.64 6.33 1.79
CA VAL A 144 5.14 7.25 2.82
C VAL A 144 4.02 8.14 2.25
N THR A 145 4.12 8.59 0.99
CA THR A 145 3.09 9.39 0.34
C THR A 145 1.75 8.66 0.30
N VAL A 146 1.72 7.40 -0.13
CA VAL A 146 0.49 6.58 -0.17
C VAL A 146 -0.11 6.41 1.23
N ILE A 147 0.72 6.16 2.24
CA ILE A 147 0.25 6.03 3.63
C ILE A 147 -0.32 7.35 4.15
N LEU A 148 0.31 8.49 3.86
CA LEU A 148 -0.20 9.81 4.25
C LEU A 148 -1.54 10.14 3.58
N ILE A 149 -1.69 9.84 2.28
CA ILE A 149 -2.97 9.98 1.57
C ILE A 149 -4.06 9.15 2.26
N ASN A 150 -3.74 7.90 2.62
CA ASN A 150 -4.69 7.01 3.29
C ASN A 150 -5.05 7.51 4.71
N ILE A 151 -4.09 8.00 5.48
CA ILE A 151 -4.35 8.62 6.80
C ILE A 151 -5.27 9.84 6.64
N ALA A 152 -4.98 10.74 5.70
CA ALA A 152 -5.80 11.92 5.46
C ALA A 152 -7.22 11.56 5.04
N ALA A 153 -7.38 10.59 4.14
CA ALA A 153 -8.68 10.07 3.71
C ALA A 153 -9.46 9.45 4.88
N PHE A 154 -8.81 8.61 5.70
CA PHE A 154 -9.44 7.96 6.84
C PHE A 154 -9.91 8.98 7.87
N VAL A 155 -9.04 9.90 8.28
CA VAL A 155 -9.36 10.94 9.26
C VAL A 155 -10.47 11.85 8.72
N GLY A 156 -10.38 12.27 7.46
CA GLY A 156 -11.42 13.08 6.81
C GLY A 156 -12.78 12.37 6.78
N ALA A 157 -12.79 11.06 6.49
CA ALA A 157 -14.02 10.27 6.49
C ALA A 157 -14.60 10.07 7.89
N VAL A 158 -13.76 9.85 8.91
CA VAL A 158 -14.21 9.77 10.32
C VAL A 158 -14.83 11.10 10.76
N VAL A 159 -14.19 12.23 10.44
CA VAL A 159 -14.74 13.57 10.76
C VAL A 159 -16.07 13.78 10.05
N LYS A 160 -16.17 13.47 8.75
CA LYS A 160 -17.44 13.56 8.01
C LYS A 160 -18.52 12.64 8.59
N ALA A 161 -18.17 11.43 8.98
CA ALA A 161 -19.11 10.49 9.60
C ALA A 161 -19.67 10.97 10.95
N LEU A 162 -18.93 11.81 11.68
CA LEU A 162 -19.36 12.36 12.96
C LEU A 162 -20.14 13.68 12.84
N VAL A 163 -19.89 14.45 11.78
CA VAL A 163 -20.42 15.83 11.62
C VAL A 163 -21.57 15.89 10.62
N VAL A 164 -21.54 15.07 9.57
CA VAL A 164 -22.54 15.07 8.51
C VAL A 164 -23.67 14.12 8.91
N ASP A 165 -24.76 14.70 9.37
CA ASP A 165 -26.04 14.01 9.51
C ASP A 165 -26.87 14.27 8.25
N ASP A 166 -27.31 13.21 7.59
CA ASP A 166 -28.10 13.26 6.35
C ASP A 166 -29.46 12.63 6.66
N ASP A 167 -30.56 13.34 6.36
CA ASP A 167 -31.95 13.00 6.71
C ASP A 167 -32.49 11.74 5.96
N GLY A 168 -31.60 10.94 5.37
CA GLY A 168 -31.90 9.75 4.56
C GLY A 168 -31.10 8.53 5.00
N ASP A 169 -29.82 8.44 4.60
CA ASP A 169 -28.91 7.43 5.16
C ASP A 169 -27.65 8.10 5.71
N GLN A 170 -27.24 7.64 6.89
CA GLN A 170 -26.09 8.17 7.61
C GLN A 170 -24.82 8.01 6.75
N TYR A 171 -23.96 9.04 6.74
CA TYR A 171 -22.72 9.05 5.94
C TYR A 171 -21.87 7.80 6.15
N TRP A 172 -21.81 7.30 7.39
CA TRP A 172 -21.06 6.09 7.73
C TRP A 172 -21.59 4.83 7.02
N GLU A 173 -22.91 4.69 6.83
CA GLU A 173 -23.50 3.53 6.15
C GLU A 173 -23.10 3.48 4.67
N LYS A 174 -23.01 4.65 4.04
CA LYS A 174 -22.59 4.81 2.64
C LYS A 174 -21.10 4.56 2.47
N MET A 175 -20.27 4.93 3.45
CA MET A 175 -18.80 4.89 3.35
C MET A 175 -18.15 3.70 4.05
N PHE A 176 -18.92 2.86 4.75
CA PHE A 176 -18.41 1.80 5.63
C PHE A 176 -17.35 0.92 4.96
N GLY A 177 -17.60 0.45 3.73
CA GLY A 177 -16.66 -0.41 3.01
C GLY A 177 -15.31 0.25 2.75
N GLN A 178 -15.29 1.49 2.29
CA GLN A 178 -14.05 2.25 2.06
C GLN A 178 -13.33 2.58 3.38
N MET A 179 -14.06 2.95 4.42
CA MET A 179 -13.50 3.22 5.74
C MET A 179 -12.84 1.97 6.34
N PHE A 180 -13.50 0.81 6.23
CA PHE A 180 -12.96 -0.47 6.69
C PHE A 180 -11.69 -0.85 5.93
N LEU A 181 -11.69 -0.75 4.60
CA LEU A 181 -10.51 -1.04 3.77
C LEU A 181 -9.35 -0.09 4.08
N SER A 182 -9.64 1.20 4.21
CA SER A 182 -8.66 2.21 4.61
C SER A 182 -8.02 1.87 5.95
N PHE A 183 -8.84 1.56 6.96
CA PHE A 183 -8.38 1.11 8.28
C PHE A 183 -7.52 -0.17 8.21
N PHE A 184 -7.95 -1.16 7.42
CA PHE A 184 -7.22 -2.41 7.24
C PHE A 184 -5.83 -2.21 6.60
N ILE A 185 -5.72 -1.30 5.63
CA ILE A 185 -4.45 -0.91 5.02
C ILE A 185 -3.52 -0.24 6.05
N LEU A 186 -4.06 0.63 6.92
CA LEU A 186 -3.28 1.30 7.97
C LEU A 186 -2.74 0.29 9.00
N ILE A 187 -3.54 -0.67 9.46
CA ILE A 187 -3.08 -1.74 10.36
C ILE A 187 -1.99 -2.58 9.70
N SER A 188 -2.21 -3.00 8.46
CA SER A 188 -1.27 -3.85 7.75
C SER A 188 0.09 -3.16 7.54
N ASN A 189 0.08 -1.84 7.32
CA ASN A 189 1.26 -1.01 7.13
C ASN A 189 1.71 -0.26 8.39
N PHE A 190 1.29 -0.70 9.58
CA PHE A 190 1.63 -0.04 10.84
C PHE A 190 3.14 0.15 11.04
N ALA A 191 3.99 -0.77 10.59
CA ALA A 191 5.45 -0.60 10.70
C ALA A 191 5.99 0.64 9.96
N VAL A 192 5.36 1.06 8.86
CA VAL A 192 5.72 2.30 8.16
C VAL A 192 5.32 3.52 8.98
N ILE A 193 4.12 3.50 9.57
CA ILE A 193 3.59 4.55 10.43
C ILE A 193 4.46 4.68 11.69
N GLU A 194 4.78 3.55 12.32
CA GLU A 194 5.69 3.45 13.45
C GLU A 194 7.08 3.99 13.10
N GLY A 195 7.62 3.62 11.93
CA GLY A 195 8.88 4.13 11.41
C GLY A 195 8.87 5.64 11.15
N MET A 196 7.73 6.22 10.81
CA MET A 196 7.57 7.65 10.53
C MET A 196 7.39 8.50 11.80
N ILE A 197 6.56 8.07 12.75
CA ILE A 197 6.07 8.92 13.85
C ILE A 197 6.65 8.50 15.20
N ILE A 198 6.67 7.20 15.48
CA ILE A 198 6.91 6.67 16.84
C ILE A 198 8.41 6.49 17.09
N ARG A 199 9.13 5.97 16.10
CA ARG A 199 10.52 5.55 16.25
C ARG A 199 11.49 6.72 16.36
N ARG A 200 12.48 6.55 17.25
CA ARG A 200 13.54 7.53 17.52
C ARG A 200 14.94 7.01 17.20
N ASP A 201 15.08 5.72 16.99
CA ASP A 201 16.33 5.04 16.63
C ASP A 201 16.75 5.33 15.18
N LYS A 202 17.95 4.88 14.79
CA LYS A 202 18.52 5.18 13.46
C LYS A 202 17.74 4.53 12.31
N ALA A 203 16.96 3.50 12.58
CA ALA A 203 16.17 2.79 11.59
C ALA A 203 14.76 3.38 11.36
N LYS A 204 14.50 4.58 11.89
CA LYS A 204 13.32 5.39 11.55
C LYS A 204 13.37 5.93 10.12
N ILE A 205 12.23 6.36 9.60
CA ILE A 205 12.13 7.05 8.32
C ILE A 205 12.74 8.45 8.46
N PRO A 206 13.66 8.88 7.57
CA PRO A 206 14.24 10.21 7.61
C PRO A 206 13.17 11.30 7.47
N LEU A 207 13.27 12.34 8.29
CA LEU A 207 12.34 13.47 8.29
C LEU A 207 12.25 14.15 6.92
N SER A 208 13.37 14.24 6.20
CA SER A 208 13.42 14.80 4.85
C SER A 208 12.51 14.04 3.88
N SER A 209 12.51 12.71 3.92
CA SER A 209 11.60 11.88 3.12
C SER A 209 10.14 12.13 3.48
N THR A 210 9.83 12.20 4.77
CA THR A 210 8.47 12.51 5.24
C THR A 210 7.99 13.88 4.75
N LEU A 211 8.83 14.91 4.80
CA LEU A 211 8.47 16.26 4.33
C LEU A 211 8.14 16.28 2.84
N TRP A 212 8.97 15.65 2.00
CA TRP A 212 8.69 15.52 0.57
C TRP A 212 7.39 14.74 0.34
N SER A 213 7.18 13.63 1.05
CA SER A 213 5.94 12.85 0.95
C SER A 213 4.70 13.64 1.38
N VAL A 214 4.80 14.52 2.37
CA VAL A 214 3.70 15.43 2.73
C VAL A 214 3.36 16.34 1.56
N VAL A 215 4.36 17.00 0.94
CA VAL A 215 4.13 17.86 -0.23
C VAL A 215 3.47 17.09 -1.38
N PHE A 216 3.97 15.90 -1.70
CA PHE A 216 3.39 15.05 -2.75
C PHE A 216 1.97 14.59 -2.39
N SER A 217 1.71 14.21 -1.14
CA SER A 217 0.38 13.77 -0.70
C SER A 217 -0.65 14.90 -0.81
N MET A 218 -0.28 16.12 -0.41
CA MET A 218 -1.15 17.30 -0.54
C MET A 218 -1.44 17.62 -2.00
N PHE A 219 -0.42 17.56 -2.86
CA PHE A 219 -0.60 17.76 -4.29
C PHE A 219 -1.56 16.73 -4.92
N ILE A 220 -1.40 15.45 -4.58
CA ILE A 220 -2.28 14.37 -5.07
C ILE A 220 -3.71 14.55 -4.54
N LEU A 221 -3.89 14.85 -3.25
CA LEU A 221 -5.21 15.09 -2.67
C LEU A 221 -5.91 16.29 -3.31
N LEU A 222 -5.20 17.40 -3.54
CA LEU A 222 -5.75 18.59 -4.18
C LEU A 222 -6.17 18.32 -5.62
N ILE A 223 -5.27 17.79 -6.45
CA ILE A 223 -5.58 17.48 -7.85
C ILE A 223 -6.68 16.42 -7.94
N GLY A 224 -6.59 15.38 -7.13
CA GLY A 224 -7.61 14.33 -7.09
C GLY A 224 -8.99 14.87 -6.74
N SER A 225 -9.07 15.82 -5.81
CA SER A 225 -10.35 16.46 -5.45
C SER A 225 -10.86 17.38 -6.57
N VAL A 226 -9.98 18.07 -7.30
CA VAL A 226 -10.37 18.88 -8.47
C VAL A 226 -10.90 18.00 -9.62
N ILE A 227 -10.32 16.82 -9.83
CA ILE A 227 -10.75 15.90 -10.90
C ILE A 227 -12.07 15.19 -10.57
N LEU A 228 -12.31 14.93 -9.28
CA LEU A 228 -13.50 14.20 -8.80
C LEU A 228 -14.71 15.11 -8.51
N CYS A 229 -14.52 16.43 -8.50
CA CYS A 229 -15.57 17.44 -8.29
C CYS A 229 -16.11 17.95 -9.63
#